data_AF-A0A1F7PS30-F1
#
_entry.id   AF-A0A1F7PS30-F1
#
_cell.length_a   1.000
_cell.length_b   1.000
_cell.length_c   1.000
_cell.angle_alpha   90.00
_cell.angle_beta   90.00
_cell.angle_gamma   90.00
#
_symmetry.space_group_name_H-M   'P 1'
#
loop_
_entity.id
_entity.type
_entity.pdbx_description
1 polymer ?
#
loop_
_entity_poly.entity_id
_entity_poly.type
_entity_poly.pdbx_seq_one_letter_code
_entity_poly.pdbx_strand_id
1 'polypeptide(L)'
;MTQSLTDWLRQSRLMVVEVNTRTGRLRVKGEADACSDIACSEATVVVADDELPATLHTLNPGDIVRVESAPGQPQRIVVLRRVWEELTSPEL
;
A
#
# COMPACT_ATOMS: atom_id res chain seq x y z
N MET A 1 -20.15 -17.27 -5.39
CA MET A 1 -18.71 -17.56 -5.48
C MET A 1 -18.05 -17.01 -4.23
N THR A 2 -17.76 -17.86 -3.26
CA THR A 2 -17.12 -17.48 -1.99
C THR A 2 -15.63 -17.31 -2.27
N GLN A 3 -15.14 -16.07 -2.34
CA GLN A 3 -13.70 -15.82 -2.40
C GLN A 3 -13.07 -16.38 -1.12
N SER A 4 -12.06 -17.23 -1.25
CA SER A 4 -11.30 -17.73 -0.11
C SER A 4 -10.66 -16.53 0.61
N LEU A 5 -10.62 -16.55 1.94
CA LEU A 5 -9.91 -15.55 2.74
C LEU A 5 -8.47 -15.35 2.23
N THR A 6 -7.83 -16.42 1.77
CA THR A 6 -6.48 -16.40 1.20
C THR A 6 -6.41 -15.68 -0.16
N ASP A 7 -7.44 -15.81 -0.99
CA ASP A 7 -7.51 -15.12 -2.28
C ASP A 7 -7.79 -13.63 -2.10
N TRP A 8 -8.64 -13.28 -1.12
CA TRP A 8 -8.87 -11.89 -0.73
C TRP A 8 -7.59 -11.24 -0.19
N LEU A 9 -6.81 -11.98 0.63
CA LEU A 9 -5.53 -11.51 1.16
C LEU A 9 -4.45 -11.35 0.08
N ARG A 10 -4.48 -12.13 -1.01
CA ARG A 10 -3.56 -11.99 -2.16
C ARG A 10 -3.97 -10.85 -3.08
N GLN A 11 -5.25 -10.78 -3.48
CA GLN A 11 -5.77 -9.77 -4.39
C GLN A 11 -5.69 -8.33 -3.83
N SER A 12 -5.57 -8.20 -2.52
CA SER A 12 -5.47 -6.90 -1.86
C SER A 12 -4.04 -6.33 -1.82
N ARG A 13 -3.06 -7.02 -2.41
CA ARG A 13 -1.67 -6.54 -2.49
C ARG A 13 -1.48 -5.66 -3.73
N LEU A 14 -0.98 -4.46 -3.49
CA LEU A 14 -0.81 -3.43 -4.48
C LEU A 14 0.63 -2.94 -4.45
N MET A 15 1.31 -2.93 -5.58
CA MET A 15 2.64 -2.34 -5.69
C MET A 15 2.52 -0.84 -5.92
N VAL A 16 3.18 -0.03 -5.12
CA VAL A 16 3.27 1.42 -5.34
C VAL A 16 4.11 1.66 -6.58
N VAL A 17 3.56 2.40 -7.55
CA VAL A 17 4.28 2.80 -8.76
C VAL A 17 4.75 4.24 -8.65
N GLU A 18 3.91 5.10 -8.07
CA GLU A 18 4.20 6.53 -7.94
C GLU A 18 3.47 7.10 -6.72
N VAL A 19 4.13 8.00 -6.01
CA VAL A 19 3.56 8.74 -4.89
C VAL A 19 3.53 10.23 -5.22
N ASN A 20 2.34 10.80 -5.35
CA ASN A 20 2.14 12.22 -5.58
C ASN A 20 1.57 12.88 -4.32
N THR A 21 2.48 13.30 -3.44
CA THR A 21 2.14 13.96 -2.17
C THR A 21 1.53 15.35 -2.36
N ARG A 22 1.85 16.05 -3.46
CA ARG A 22 1.28 17.37 -3.76
C ARG A 22 -0.22 17.29 -4.04
N THR A 23 -0.68 16.24 -4.71
CA THR A 23 -2.10 16.04 -5.03
C THR A 23 -2.78 15.02 -4.13
N GLY A 24 -2.07 14.45 -3.15
CA GLY A 24 -2.57 13.35 -2.32
C GLY A 24 -2.99 12.13 -3.14
N ARG A 25 -2.22 11.77 -4.19
CA ARG A 25 -2.55 10.61 -5.04
C ARG A 25 -1.47 9.55 -4.96
N LEU A 26 -1.90 8.30 -4.90
CA LEU A 26 -1.04 7.13 -4.93
C LEU A 26 -1.38 6.31 -6.17
N ARG A 27 -0.43 6.11 -7.08
CA ARG A 27 -0.60 5.18 -8.19
C ARG A 27 -0.11 3.82 -7.77
N VAL A 28 -0.96 2.82 -7.93
CA VAL A 28 -0.66 1.43 -7.56
C VAL A 28 -0.91 0.48 -8.72
N LYS A 29 -0.21 -0.65 -8.70
CA LYS A 29 -0.34 -1.74 -9.66
C LYS A 29 -0.78 -3.00 -8.94
N GLY A 30 -1.92 -3.56 -9.37
CA GLY A 30 -2.42 -4.85 -8.85
C GLY A 30 -1.88 -6.05 -9.64
N GLU A 31 -2.31 -7.26 -9.26
CA GLU A 31 -1.88 -8.51 -9.93
C GLU A 31 -2.25 -8.59 -11.41
N ALA A 32 -3.32 -7.92 -11.85
CA ALA A 32 -3.74 -7.89 -13.26
C ALA A 32 -2.88 -6.96 -14.15
N ASP A 33 -1.70 -6.54 -13.65
CA ASP A 33 -0.80 -5.54 -14.26
C ASP A 33 -1.44 -4.18 -14.56
N ALA A 34 -2.68 -3.94 -14.12
CA ALA A 34 -3.39 -2.69 -14.28
C ALA A 34 -2.97 -1.67 -13.22
N CYS A 35 -2.69 -0.45 -13.68
CA CYS A 35 -2.42 0.70 -12.82
C CYS A 35 -3.73 1.39 -12.44
N SER A 36 -3.89 1.70 -11.16
CA SER A 36 -5.02 2.43 -10.60
C SER A 36 -4.53 3.59 -9.76
N ASP A 37 -5.26 4.71 -9.81
CA ASP A 37 -4.96 5.89 -8.99
C ASP A 37 -5.88 5.92 -7.76
N ILE A 38 -5.29 6.00 -6.58
CA ILE A 38 -5.99 6.11 -5.30
C ILE A 38 -5.87 7.54 -4.80
N ALA A 39 -7.01 8.21 -4.65
CA ALA A 39 -7.08 9.51 -4.00
C ALA A 39 -7.00 9.30 -2.48
N CYS A 40 -5.91 9.78 -1.89
CA CYS A 40 -5.70 9.79 -0.46
C CYS A 40 -6.18 11.14 0.09
N SER A 41 -7.04 11.12 1.10
CA SER A 41 -7.46 12.34 1.79
C SER A 41 -6.44 12.69 2.89
N GLU A 42 -6.55 13.88 3.48
CA GLU A 42 -5.73 14.25 4.64
C GLU A 42 -5.95 13.32 5.85
N ALA A 43 -7.08 12.61 5.89
CA ALA A 43 -7.38 11.62 6.91
C ALA A 43 -6.79 10.23 6.61
N THR A 44 -6.19 10.02 5.42
CA THR A 44 -5.60 8.73 5.07
C THR A 44 -4.42 8.41 5.99
N VAL A 45 -4.46 7.25 6.64
CA VAL A 45 -3.43 6.80 7.57
C VAL A 45 -2.55 5.77 6.89
N VAL A 46 -1.23 5.98 6.87
CA VAL A 46 -0.29 4.92 6.47
C VAL A 46 0.16 4.18 7.72
N VAL A 47 0.05 2.85 7.68
CA VAL A 47 0.46 1.96 8.76
C VAL A 47 1.68 1.19 8.28
N ALA A 48 2.82 1.40 8.92
CA ALA A 48 4.05 0.65 8.70
C ALA A 48 4.43 -0.12 9.98
N ASP A 49 5.33 -1.10 9.87
CA ASP A 49 5.74 -1.94 11.01
C ASP A 49 6.50 -1.17 12.10
N ASP A 50 7.16 -0.06 11.76
CA ASP A 50 7.66 0.88 12.77
C ASP A 50 6.47 1.63 13.38
N GLU A 51 6.33 1.58 14.71
CA GLU A 51 5.23 2.14 15.52
C GLU A 51 5.00 3.66 15.38
N LEU A 52 5.68 4.31 14.44
CA LEU A 52 5.50 5.71 14.12
C LEU A 52 4.42 5.89 13.05
N PRO A 53 3.54 6.90 13.19
CA PRO A 53 2.58 7.25 12.14
C PRO A 53 3.32 7.52 10.83
N ALA A 54 3.12 6.65 9.85
CA ALA A 54 3.66 6.84 8.53
C ALA A 54 2.74 7.81 7.76
N THR A 55 3.35 8.68 6.95
CA THR A 55 2.62 9.53 6.00
C THR A 55 2.85 9.02 4.59
N LEU A 56 2.10 9.54 3.61
CA LEU A 56 2.31 9.21 2.20
C LEU A 56 3.77 9.47 1.76
N HIS A 57 4.45 10.46 2.36
CA HIS A 57 5.86 10.76 2.08
C HIS A 57 6.83 9.63 2.42
N THR A 58 6.41 8.67 3.25
CA THR A 58 7.23 7.52 3.64
C THR A 58 7.05 6.33 2.70
N LEU A 59 6.07 6.37 1.79
CA LEU A 59 5.90 5.35 0.77
C LEU A 59 6.90 5.59 -0.36
N ASN A 60 7.48 4.52 -0.87
CA ASN A 60 8.36 4.57 -2.02
C ASN A 60 7.81 3.74 -3.17
N PRO A 61 8.07 4.13 -4.43
CA PRO A 61 7.86 3.26 -5.58
C PRO A 61 8.52 1.89 -5.36
N GLY A 62 7.76 0.81 -5.60
CA GLY A 62 8.15 -0.57 -5.34
C GLY A 62 7.65 -1.13 -4.00
N ASP A 63 7.20 -0.30 -3.06
CA ASP A 63 6.58 -0.77 -1.82
C ASP A 63 5.32 -1.59 -2.13
N ILE A 64 5.08 -2.65 -1.36
CA ILE A 64 3.85 -3.43 -1.44
C ILE A 64 2.93 -2.99 -0.30
N VAL A 65 1.74 -2.53 -0.65
CA VAL A 65 0.74 -2.03 0.29
C VAL A 65 -0.58 -2.79 0.13
N ARG A 66 -1.42 -2.70 1.16
CA ARG A 66 -2.84 -3.04 1.13
C ARG A 66 -3.63 -1.80 1.48
N VAL A 67 -4.71 -1.56 0.75
CA VAL A 67 -5.62 -0.46 1.06
C VAL A 67 -6.87 -1.01 1.73
N GLU A 68 -7.11 -0.57 2.96
CA GLU A 68 -8.30 -0.89 3.74
C GLU A 68 -9.20 0.33 3.76
N SER A 69 -10.47 0.14 3.38
CA SER A 69 -11.49 1.19 3.41
C SER A 69 -12.72 0.61 4.08
N ALA A 70 -13.11 1.19 5.22
CA ALA A 70 -14.31 0.79 5.95
C ALA A 70 -15.24 2.00 6.10
N PRO A 71 -16.57 1.81 5.98
CA PRO A 71 -17.51 2.92 6.12
C PRO A 71 -17.40 3.55 7.51
N GLY A 72 -17.25 4.88 7.55
CA GLY A 72 -17.09 5.64 8.79
C GLY A 72 -15.68 5.63 9.38
N GLN A 73 -14.69 5.00 8.71
CA GLN A 73 -13.29 5.07 9.10
C GLN A 73 -12.45 5.74 8.01
N PRO A 74 -11.37 6.44 8.38
CA PRO A 74 -10.41 6.92 7.39
C PRO A 74 -9.80 5.75 6.62
N GLN A 75 -9.48 5.99 5.34
CA GLN A 75 -8.79 5.00 4.52
C GLN A 75 -7.41 4.70 5.11
N ARG A 76 -7.06 3.42 5.21
CA ARG A 76 -5.77 2.97 5.74
C ARG A 76 -4.95 2.33 4.64
N ILE A 77 -3.70 2.75 4.51
CA ILE A 77 -2.71 2.14 3.61
C ILE A 77 -1.74 1.37 4.50
N VAL A 78 -1.90 0.06 4.52
CA VAL A 78 -1.05 -0.84 5.30
C VAL A 78 0.13 -1.26 4.43
N VAL A 79 1.33 -0.90 4.85
CA VAL A 79 2.56 -1.36 4.21
C VAL A 79 2.78 -2.82 4.58
N LEU A 80 2.89 -3.69 3.59
CA LEU A 80 3.12 -5.12 3.77
C LEU A 80 4.58 -5.52 3.53
N ARG A 81 5.28 -4.77 2.68
CA ARG A 81 6.70 -4.98 2.38
C ARG A 81 7.31 -3.69 1.85
N ARG A 82 8.53 -3.35 2.28
CA ARG A 82 9.27 -2.22 1.73
C ARG A 82 10.16 -2.64 0.57
N VAL A 83 10.34 -1.76 -0.41
CA VAL A 83 11.22 -2.03 -1.56
C VAL A 83 12.68 -2.20 -1.15
N TRP A 84 13.14 -1.50 -0.11
CA TRP A 84 14.54 -1.55 0.34
C TRP A 84 14.91 -2.78 1.17
N GLU A 85 13.93 -3.51 1.70
CA GLU A 85 14.19 -4.76 2.45
C GLU A 85 14.76 -5.87 1.56
N GLU A 86 14.55 -5.82 0.24
CA GLU A 86 15.14 -6.78 -0.71
C GLU A 86 16.65 -6.56 -0.95
N LEU A 87 17.18 -5.36 -0.71
CA LEU A 87 18.61 -5.08 -0.94
C LEU A 87 19.51 -5.50 0.24
N THR A 88 18.91 -5.80 1.39
CA THR A 88 19.62 -6.15 2.63
C THR A 88 19.40 -7.58 3.09
N SER A 89 18.81 -8.46 2.27
CA SER A 89 18.91 -9.90 2.49
C SER A 89 20.19 -10.42 1.84
N PRO A 90 21.32 -10.54 2.55
CA PRO A 90 22.30 -11.53 2.15
C PRO A 90 21.60 -12.87 2.29
N GLU A 91 21.45 -13.59 1.17
CA GLU A 91 21.30 -15.04 1.20
C GLU A 91 22.53 -15.57 1.96
N LEU A 92 22.38 -15.83 3.26
CA LEU A 92 23.37 -16.45 4.13
C LEU A 92 23.05 -17.94 4.28
#